data_AF-A0A3A8YU94-F1
#
_entry.id   AF-A0A3A8YU94-F1
#
_cell.length_a   1.000
_cell.length_b   1.000
_cell.length_c   1.000
_cell.angle_alpha   90.00
_cell.angle_beta   90.00
_cell.angle_gamma   90.00
#
_symmetry.space_group_name_H-M   'P 1'
#
loop_
_entity.id
_entity.type
_entity.pdbx_description
1 polymer ?
#
loop_
_entity_poly.entity_id
_entity_poly.type
_entity_poly.pdbx_seq_one_letter_code
_entity_poly.pdbx_strand_id
1 'polypeptide(L)'
;MNISSLSDINFDSLFQTPVITSDLVQESDSLLINSDEDGQVFSSILDSAARLINQTNAYSNAAEEEEIKYALGETDNIHDLQIAQQKANVSLQYTVAVRDAFMSGYKELMNMQF
;
A
#
# COMPACT_ATOMS: atom_id res chain seq x y z
N MET A 1 -25.55 -43.31 -10.85
CA MET A 1 -24.38 -43.96 -10.22
C MET A 1 -23.35 -42.89 -9.95
N ASN A 2 -23.13 -42.56 -8.68
CA ASN A 2 -22.14 -41.56 -8.29
C ASN A 2 -20.76 -42.24 -8.24
N ILE A 3 -19.87 -41.84 -9.14
CA ILE A 3 -18.54 -42.45 -9.33
C ILE A 3 -17.61 -42.23 -8.13
N SER A 4 -17.99 -41.36 -7.19
CA SER A 4 -17.28 -41.05 -5.95
C SER A 4 -17.23 -42.19 -4.92
N SER A 5 -17.96 -43.30 -5.16
CA SER A 5 -17.94 -44.48 -4.29
C SER A 5 -17.02 -45.60 -4.76
N LEU A 6 -16.37 -45.46 -5.94
CA LEU A 6 -15.47 -46.46 -6.52
C LEU A 6 -13.99 -46.07 -6.47
N SER A 7 -13.67 -44.87 -5.98
CA SER A 7 -12.30 -44.45 -5.69
C SER A 7 -12.26 -43.79 -4.33
N ASP A 8 -11.36 -44.25 -3.44
CA ASP A 8 -11.04 -43.62 -2.15
C ASP A 8 -10.42 -42.20 -2.28
N ILE A 9 -10.59 -41.56 -3.44
CA ILE A 9 -10.06 -40.25 -3.79
C ILE A 9 -11.19 -39.23 -3.61
N ASN A 10 -11.08 -38.44 -2.55
CA ASN A 10 -12.03 -37.38 -2.24
C ASN A 10 -11.69 -36.11 -3.05
N PHE A 11 -12.28 -35.98 -4.24
CA PHE A 11 -12.05 -34.84 -5.15
C PHE A 11 -12.50 -33.48 -4.59
N ASP A 12 -13.41 -33.45 -3.60
CA ASP A 12 -13.88 -32.22 -2.96
C ASP A 12 -12.75 -31.54 -2.17
N SER A 13 -11.89 -32.33 -1.53
CA SER A 13 -10.72 -31.83 -0.79
C SER A 13 -9.57 -31.35 -1.68
N LEU A 14 -9.57 -31.71 -2.97
CA LEU A 14 -8.48 -31.37 -3.91
C LEU A 14 -8.60 -29.97 -4.50
N PHE A 15 -9.76 -29.31 -4.35
CA PHE A 15 -10.02 -27.95 -4.84
C PHE A 15 -10.51 -27.01 -3.74
N GLN A 16 -9.98 -27.15 -2.52
CA GLN A 16 -10.24 -26.19 -1.45
C GLN A 16 -9.57 -24.86 -1.82
N THR A 17 -10.36 -23.85 -2.19
CA THR A 17 -9.82 -22.49 -2.31
C THR A 17 -9.46 -22.00 -0.90
N PRO A 18 -8.27 -21.40 -0.70
CA PRO A 18 -7.92 -20.84 0.58
C PRO A 18 -8.89 -19.69 0.91
N VAL A 19 -9.70 -19.87 1.95
CA VAL A 19 -10.48 -18.78 2.53
C VAL A 19 -9.51 -17.95 3.35
N ILE A 20 -9.23 -16.73 2.90
CA ILE A 20 -8.48 -15.75 3.69
C ILE A 20 -9.45 -15.22 4.75
N THR A 21 -9.50 -15.86 5.92
CA THR A 21 -10.08 -15.22 7.10
C THR A 21 -9.06 -14.16 7.53
N SER A 22 -9.37 -12.90 7.21
CA SER A 22 -8.52 -11.77 7.60
C SER A 22 -8.42 -11.72 9.12
N ASP A 23 -7.23 -12.00 9.65
CA ASP A 23 -6.88 -11.88 11.07
C ASP A 23 -6.81 -10.41 11.53
N LEU A 24 -7.18 -9.47 10.65
CA LEU A 24 -7.23 -8.03 10.93
C LEU A 24 -8.48 -7.60 11.70
N VAL A 25 -9.40 -8.52 12.01
CA VAL A 25 -10.60 -8.26 12.83
C VAL A 25 -10.30 -8.56 14.31
N GLN A 26 -9.14 -8.10 14.81
CA GLN A 26 -8.78 -8.20 16.22
C GLN A 26 -8.72 -6.80 16.84
N GLU A 27 -9.89 -6.34 17.27
CA GLU A 27 -10.22 -5.53 18.47
C GLU A 27 -9.30 -4.39 18.98
N SER A 28 -8.40 -3.85 18.17
CA SER A 28 -7.76 -2.57 18.46
C SER A 28 -7.73 -1.73 17.20
N ASP A 29 -8.91 -1.34 16.75
CA ASP A 29 -9.05 -0.26 15.76
C ASP A 29 -8.54 1.01 16.43
N SER A 30 -7.28 1.35 16.19
CA SER A 30 -6.62 2.58 16.66
C SER A 30 -7.26 3.86 16.09
N LEU A 31 -8.37 3.72 15.39
CA LEU A 31 -9.23 4.77 14.85
C LEU A 31 -10.36 5.20 15.79
N LEU A 32 -10.48 4.57 16.98
CA LEU A 32 -11.38 5.08 18.02
C LEU A 32 -10.82 6.37 18.63
N ILE A 33 -11.20 7.49 18.02
CA ILE A 33 -10.86 8.85 18.41
C ILE A 33 -11.48 9.16 19.77
N ASN A 34 -10.65 9.15 20.80
CA ASN A 34 -10.95 9.84 22.06
C ASN A 34 -10.52 11.30 21.86
N SER A 35 -11.45 12.23 22.05
CA SER A 35 -11.30 13.68 21.80
C SER A 35 -10.25 14.40 22.66
N ASP A 36 -9.51 13.67 23.50
CA ASP A 36 -8.41 14.20 24.31
C ASP A 36 -7.02 14.03 23.63
N GLU A 37 -6.94 13.37 22.45
CA GLU A 37 -5.69 13.03 21.76
C GLU A 37 -5.53 13.65 20.35
N ASP A 38 -6.21 14.75 20.03
CA ASP A 38 -6.17 15.38 18.69
C ASP A 38 -4.75 15.71 18.21
N GLY A 39 -3.83 16.04 19.12
CA GLY A 39 -2.42 16.31 18.79
C GLY A 39 -1.63 15.06 18.36
N GLN A 40 -1.97 13.88 18.88
CA GLN A 40 -1.25 12.63 18.57
C GLN A 40 -1.70 12.03 17.24
N VAL A 41 -2.96 12.21 16.86
CA VAL A 41 -3.48 11.76 15.55
C VAL A 41 -2.85 12.56 14.42
N PHE A 42 -2.77 13.89 14.56
CA PHE A 42 -2.11 14.75 13.57
C PHE A 42 -0.61 14.44 13.44
N SER A 43 0.10 14.27 14.56
CA SER A 43 1.53 13.92 14.51
C SER A 43 1.75 12.57 13.83
N SER A 44 0.89 11.59 14.09
CA SER A 44 0.97 10.25 13.48
C SER A 44 0.72 10.28 11.97
N ILE A 45 -0.25 11.09 11.51
CA ILE A 45 -0.51 11.30 10.08
C ILE A 45 0.66 12.04 9.41
N LEU A 46 1.21 13.06 10.06
CA LEU A 46 2.36 13.82 9.56
C LEU A 46 3.62 12.95 9.47
N ASP A 47 3.90 12.14 10.48
CA ASP A 47 5.01 11.17 10.47
C ASP A 47 4.82 10.13 9.36
N SER A 48 3.59 9.68 9.14
CA SER A 48 3.25 8.77 8.05
C SER A 48 3.47 9.43 6.68
N ALA A 49 3.06 10.68 6.51
CA ALA A 49 3.31 11.47 5.31
C ALA A 49 4.83 11.68 5.05
N ALA A 50 5.60 11.97 6.10
CA ALA A 50 7.06 12.11 6.01
C ALA A 50 7.73 10.79 5.61
N ARG A 51 7.26 9.66 6.13
CA ARG A 51 7.72 8.32 5.71
C ARG A 51 7.35 8.03 4.26
N LEU A 52 6.17 8.44 3.81
CA LEU A 52 5.71 8.29 2.44
C LEU A 52 6.57 9.02 1.41
N ILE A 53 6.98 10.26 1.72
CA ILE A 53 7.92 11.02 0.89
C ILE A 53 9.26 10.27 0.79
N ASN A 54 9.79 9.79 1.92
CA ASN A 54 11.04 9.02 1.93
C ASN A 54 10.93 7.70 1.15
N GLN A 55 9.83 6.97 1.30
CA GLN A 55 9.57 5.74 0.55
C GLN A 55 9.45 6.00 -0.95
N THR A 56 8.77 7.09 -1.34
CA THR A 56 8.66 7.48 -2.75
C THR A 56 10.04 7.77 -3.35
N ASN A 57 10.89 8.51 -2.64
CA ASN A 57 12.27 8.74 -3.07
C ASN A 57 13.05 7.43 -3.20
N ALA A 58 12.90 6.49 -2.26
CA ALA A 58 13.55 5.19 -2.33
C ALA A 58 13.07 4.38 -3.56
N TYR A 59 11.76 4.36 -3.84
CA TYR A 59 11.22 3.67 -5.01
C TYR A 59 11.61 4.32 -6.33
N SER A 60 11.65 5.66 -6.41
CA SER A 60 12.15 6.38 -7.58
C SER A 60 13.62 6.08 -7.85
N ASN A 61 14.48 6.13 -6.83
CA ASN A 61 15.90 5.80 -6.98
C ASN A 61 16.11 4.34 -7.40
N ALA A 62 15.37 3.40 -6.80
CA ALA A 62 15.46 1.99 -7.16
C ALA A 62 14.99 1.72 -8.60
N ALA A 63 13.94 2.42 -9.05
CA ALA A 63 13.47 2.33 -10.43
C ALA A 63 14.51 2.90 -11.42
N GLU A 64 15.11 4.04 -11.10
CA GLU A 64 16.14 4.67 -11.92
C GLU A 64 17.42 3.84 -12.01
N GLU A 65 17.85 3.23 -10.89
CA GLU A 65 19.00 2.32 -10.87
C GLU A 65 18.78 1.09 -11.76
N GLU A 66 17.59 0.48 -11.68
CA GLU A 66 17.27 -0.68 -12.50
C GLU A 66 17.05 -0.30 -13.97
N GLU A 67 16.53 0.91 -14.25
CA GLU A 67 16.43 1.48 -15.60
C GLU A 67 17.81 1.68 -16.23
N ILE A 68 18.78 2.20 -15.48
CA ILE A 68 20.16 2.39 -15.94
C ILE A 68 20.83 1.05 -16.25
N LYS A 69 20.69 0.06 -15.37
CA LYS A 69 21.25 -1.29 -15.60
C LYS A 69 20.60 -1.97 -16.81
N TYR A 70 19.28 -1.78 -16.99
CA TYR A 70 18.56 -2.28 -18.15
C TYR A 70 19.00 -1.61 -19.45
N ALA A 71 19.13 -0.28 -19.45
CA ALA A 71 19.62 0.48 -20.60
C ALA A 71 21.06 0.14 -20.98
N LEU A 72 21.89 -0.26 -20.00
CA LEU A 72 23.26 -0.74 -20.21
C LEU A 72 23.33 -2.18 -20.75
N GLY A 73 22.20 -2.90 -20.77
CA GLY A 73 22.11 -4.28 -21.23
C GLY A 73 22.65 -5.31 -20.24
N GLU A 74 22.80 -4.94 -18.96
CA GLU A 74 23.30 -5.84 -17.91
C GLU A 74 22.19 -6.68 -17.24
N THR A 75 20.92 -6.38 -17.50
CA THR A 75 19.76 -7.05 -16.89
C THR A 75 18.66 -7.29 -17.94
N ASP A 76 18.15 -8.53 -17.99
CA ASP A 76 17.09 -9.00 -18.90
C ASP A 76 15.67 -8.88 -18.28
N ASN A 77 15.53 -8.28 -17.09
CA ASN A 77 14.26 -8.26 -16.37
C ASN A 77 13.44 -6.99 -16.66
N ILE A 78 12.90 -6.89 -17.88
CA ILE A 78 11.92 -5.85 -18.26
C ILE A 78 10.73 -5.77 -17.29
N HIS A 79 10.41 -6.91 -16.68
CA HIS A 79 9.29 -7.06 -15.75
C HIS A 79 9.58 -6.37 -14.42
N ASP A 80 10.81 -6.49 -13.90
CA ASP A 80 11.20 -5.86 -12.65
C ASP A 80 11.35 -4.34 -12.82
N LEU A 81 11.84 -3.90 -13.98
CA LEU A 81 11.80 -2.49 -14.38
C LEU A 81 10.37 -1.94 -14.40
N GLN A 82 9.44 -2.62 -15.09
CA GLN A 82 8.04 -2.21 -15.15
C GLN A 82 7.37 -2.17 -13.77
N ILE A 83 7.64 -3.15 -12.91
CA ILE A 83 7.12 -3.15 -11.53
C ILE A 83 7.70 -1.98 -10.74
N ALA A 84 9.00 -1.72 -10.84
CA ALA A 84 9.64 -0.62 -10.13
C ALA A 84 9.08 0.74 -10.60
N GLN A 85 8.95 0.94 -11.92
CA GLN A 85 8.35 2.14 -12.50
C GLN A 85 6.89 2.34 -12.07
N GLN A 86 6.07 1.28 -12.12
CA GLN A 86 4.67 1.32 -11.68
C GLN A 86 4.59 1.68 -10.19
N LYS A 87 5.45 1.09 -9.35
CA LYS A 87 5.50 1.36 -7.92
C LYS A 87 5.93 2.80 -7.63
N ALA A 88 6.94 3.31 -8.33
CA ALA A 88 7.37 4.70 -8.21
C ALA A 88 6.24 5.66 -8.62
N ASN A 89 5.56 5.40 -9.73
CA ASN A 89 4.46 6.22 -10.23
C ASN A 89 3.28 6.28 -9.25
N VAL A 90 2.84 5.11 -8.75
CA VAL A 90 1.75 5.03 -7.75
C VAL A 90 2.16 5.71 -6.43
N SER A 91 3.40 5.51 -5.97
CA SER A 91 3.92 6.14 -4.74
C SER A 91 3.96 7.67 -4.86
N LEU A 92 4.37 8.18 -6.03
CA LEU A 92 4.37 9.61 -6.32
C LEU A 92 2.96 10.19 -6.30
N GLN A 93 2.01 9.55 -6.99
CA GLN A 93 0.60 9.97 -6.99
C GLN A 93 0.01 9.98 -5.58
N TYR A 94 0.31 8.96 -4.78
CA TYR A 94 -0.16 8.88 -3.41
C TYR A 94 0.45 9.97 -2.51
N THR A 95 1.73 10.27 -2.65
CA THR A 95 2.38 11.38 -1.95
C THR A 95 1.77 12.74 -2.31
N VAL A 96 1.43 12.95 -3.59
CA VAL A 96 0.73 14.16 -4.03
C VAL A 96 -0.65 14.26 -3.37
N ALA A 97 -1.41 13.17 -3.31
CA ALA A 97 -2.72 13.15 -2.65
C ALA A 97 -2.62 13.49 -1.15
N VAL A 98 -1.63 12.93 -0.44
CA VAL A 98 -1.40 13.23 0.99
C VAL A 98 -0.99 14.68 1.20
N ARG A 99 -0.09 15.20 0.36
CA ARG A 99 0.30 16.62 0.37
C ARG A 99 -0.90 17.53 0.16
N ASP A 100 -1.73 17.21 -0.84
CA ASP A 100 -2.90 18.02 -1.19
C ASP A 100 -3.95 17.97 -0.08
N ALA A 101 -4.16 16.82 0.56
CA ALA A 101 -5.01 16.68 1.74
C ALA A 101 -4.51 17.52 2.93
N PHE A 102 -3.20 17.50 3.21
CA PHE A 102 -2.59 18.34 4.25
C PHE A 102 -2.80 19.83 3.97
N MET A 103 -2.57 20.26 2.72
CA MET A 103 -2.71 21.64 2.30
C MET A 103 -4.18 22.10 2.27
N SER A 104 -5.10 21.19 1.98
CA SER A 104 -6.55 21.40 2.11
C SER A 104 -6.96 21.57 3.57
N GLY A 105 -6.49 20.70 4.48
CA GLY A 105 -6.78 20.81 5.91
C GLY A 105 -6.26 22.12 6.51
N TYR A 106 -5.06 22.56 6.09
CA TYR A 106 -4.52 23.86 6.47
C TYR A 106 -5.40 25.03 5.98
N LYS A 107 -5.87 24.97 4.72
CA LYS A 107 -6.79 25.99 4.16
C LYS A 107 -8.14 26.00 4.85
N GLU A 108 -8.70 24.83 5.15
CA GLU A 108 -9.98 24.69 5.88
C GLU A 108 -9.88 25.37 7.25
N LEU A 109 -8.79 25.12 7.98
CA LEU A 109 -8.53 25.71 9.30
C LEU A 109 -8.36 27.24 9.22
N MET A 110 -7.75 27.77 8.15
CA MET A 110 -7.71 29.21 7.90
C MET A 110 -9.07 29.82 7.54
N ASN A 111 -9.89 29.10 6.77
CA ASN A 111 -11.23 29.56 6.38
C ASN A 111 -12.27 29.50 7.52
N MET A 112 -12.01 28.72 8.58
CA MET A 112 -12.87 28.70 9.76
C MET A 112 -12.72 29.95 10.65
N GLN A 113 -11.73 30.82 10.43
CA GLN A 113 -11.43 31.98 11.29
C GLN A 113 -11.76 33.37 10.70
N PHE A 114 -12.61 33.48 9.67
CA PHE A 114 -13.14 34.78 9.23
C PHE A 114 -14.62 34.74 8.88
#